data_AF-A0A3N1G9S8-F1
#
_entry.id   AF-A0A3N1G9S8-F1
#
_cell.length_a   1.000
_cell.length_b   1.000
_cell.length_c   1.000
_cell.angle_alpha   90.00
_cell.angle_beta   90.00
_cell.angle_gamma   90.00
#
_symmetry.space_group_name_H-M   'P 1'
#
loop_
_entity.id
_entity.type
_entity.pdbx_description
1 polymer ?
#
loop_
_entity_poly.entity_id
_entity_poly.type
_entity_poly.pdbx_seq_one_letter_code
_entity_poly.pdbx_strand_id
1 'polypeptide(L)'
;MSHDLAVYVGAQPDDAAQAMAAFARLAEETTEEATPPAPAIRAFLDDLARVLPDDHEAWASSPPSGEADGDTLVLPLTYGDGLELTMVTIVDLAHQHGLVCIDLSAEDVYLPMDDGSAYADHLDALEPPADPAFDVYARFIRDVISPELRRLGFQGSSGRYRLKGTDDHVLVAFQKGHNNSAWEVTFTINLTYISADAWAQACREHTELTERRPNGTAREPARGWYERIGMLDDPPGDRWWALRTQDDVPAVAKDVIRLLRDEAVLELGRQLTGEPTARPMEY
;
A
#
# COMPACT_ATOMS: atom_id res chain seq x y z
N MET A 1 0.70 10.15 2.11
CA MET A 1 0.90 10.41 0.68
C MET A 1 -0.48 10.53 0.07
N SER A 2 -0.71 11.49 -0.81
CA SER A 2 -1.96 11.61 -1.57
C SER A 2 -1.82 10.91 -2.92
N HIS A 3 -2.94 10.49 -3.47
CA HIS A 3 -3.10 10.05 -4.84
C HIS A 3 -3.83 11.16 -5.58
N ASP A 4 -3.14 11.88 -6.45
CA ASP A 4 -3.69 13.10 -7.05
C ASP A 4 -4.23 12.79 -8.45
N LEU A 5 -5.54 12.91 -8.62
CA LEU A 5 -6.16 13.00 -9.95
C LEU A 5 -6.23 14.47 -10.37
N ALA A 6 -6.21 14.73 -11.67
CA ALA A 6 -6.53 16.04 -12.20
C ALA A 6 -7.51 15.94 -13.36
N VAL A 7 -8.33 16.98 -13.51
CA VAL A 7 -9.21 17.16 -14.66
C VAL A 7 -8.96 18.50 -15.32
N TYR A 8 -9.12 18.56 -16.63
CA TYR A 8 -9.02 19.82 -17.37
C TYR A 8 -9.95 19.91 -18.57
N VAL A 9 -10.23 21.14 -18.99
CA VAL A 9 -10.98 21.44 -20.21
C VAL A 9 -10.01 21.48 -21.39
N GLY A 10 -10.21 20.63 -22.39
CA GLY A 10 -9.35 20.62 -23.57
C GLY A 10 -9.71 19.57 -24.61
N ALA A 11 -8.87 19.49 -25.64
CA ALA A 11 -8.98 18.41 -26.61
C ALA A 11 -8.61 17.07 -25.94
N GLN A 12 -9.33 16.00 -26.33
CA GLN A 12 -9.00 14.66 -25.88
C GLN A 12 -7.62 14.26 -26.41
N PRO A 13 -6.71 13.82 -25.54
CA PRO A 13 -5.37 13.41 -25.93
C PRO A 13 -5.40 12.00 -26.56
N ASP A 14 -4.42 11.70 -27.40
CA ASP A 14 -4.25 10.32 -27.91
C ASP A 14 -3.56 9.40 -26.89
N ASP A 15 -2.78 9.99 -25.97
CA ASP A 15 -1.96 9.28 -24.99
C ASP A 15 -1.66 10.12 -23.73
N ALA A 16 -1.10 9.48 -22.70
CA ALA A 16 -0.76 10.12 -21.43
C ALA A 16 0.26 11.25 -21.58
N ALA A 17 1.22 11.12 -22.49
CA ALA A 17 2.25 12.14 -22.69
C ALA A 17 1.66 13.44 -23.24
N GLN A 18 0.72 13.35 -24.18
CA GLN A 18 -0.03 14.50 -24.67
C GLN A 18 -0.89 15.12 -23.58
N ALA A 19 -1.57 14.30 -22.78
CA ALA A 19 -2.43 14.74 -21.69
C ALA A 19 -1.66 15.53 -20.64
N MET A 20 -0.53 14.97 -20.17
CA MET A 20 0.37 15.61 -19.19
C MET A 20 0.96 16.90 -19.72
N ALA A 21 1.41 16.92 -20.97
CA ALA A 21 1.94 18.13 -21.60
C ALA A 21 0.86 19.22 -21.75
N ALA A 22 -0.40 18.86 -21.99
CA ALA A 22 -1.51 19.81 -22.04
C ALA A 22 -1.82 20.38 -20.66
N PHE A 23 -1.92 19.51 -19.64
CA PHE A 23 -2.16 19.92 -18.26
C PHE A 23 -1.06 20.83 -17.73
N ALA A 24 0.22 20.49 -17.96
CA ALA A 24 1.36 21.31 -17.54
C ALA A 24 1.33 22.72 -18.15
N ARG A 25 0.96 22.86 -19.44
CA ARG A 25 0.80 24.17 -20.07
C ARG A 25 -0.31 25.00 -19.41
N LEU A 26 -1.45 24.37 -19.13
CA LEU A 26 -2.57 25.06 -18.46
C LEU A 26 -2.18 25.50 -17.05
N ALA A 27 -1.46 24.65 -16.30
CA ALA A 27 -0.98 24.97 -14.96
C ALA A 27 0.09 26.08 -14.94
N GLU A 28 0.90 26.22 -16.00
CA GLU A 28 1.84 27.33 -16.17
C GLU A 28 1.17 28.66 -16.54
N GLU A 29 0.02 28.60 -17.23
CA GLU A 29 -0.77 29.77 -17.62
C GLU A 29 -1.59 30.36 -16.45
N THR A 30 -1.72 29.60 -15.36
CA THR A 30 -2.36 30.04 -14.11
C THR A 30 -1.61 31.21 -13.49
N THR A 31 -2.32 32.31 -13.25
CA THR A 31 -1.76 33.55 -12.65
C THR A 31 -1.92 33.58 -11.13
N GLU A 32 -1.23 34.49 -10.43
CA GLU A 32 -1.41 34.69 -8.98
C GLU A 32 -2.85 35.11 -8.59
N GLU A 33 -3.65 35.60 -9.55
CA GLU A 33 -5.08 35.86 -9.35
C GLU A 33 -5.89 34.60 -9.73
N ALA A 34 -6.70 34.12 -8.78
CA ALA A 34 -7.55 32.94 -8.96
C ALA A 34 -8.56 33.18 -10.09
N THR A 35 -8.51 32.33 -11.12
CA THR A 35 -9.46 32.40 -12.24
C THR A 35 -10.71 31.58 -11.88
N PRO A 36 -11.92 32.14 -12.04
CA PRO A 36 -13.14 31.38 -11.79
C PRO A 36 -13.17 30.11 -12.64
N PRO A 37 -13.55 28.94 -12.07
CA PRO A 37 -13.54 27.70 -12.81
C PRO A 37 -14.50 27.72 -14.00
N ALA A 38 -14.06 27.07 -15.08
CA ALA A 38 -14.77 26.92 -16.32
C ALA A 38 -16.15 26.28 -16.11
N PRO A 39 -17.15 26.58 -16.96
CA PRO A 39 -18.50 26.05 -16.81
C PRO A 39 -18.57 24.51 -16.71
N ALA A 40 -17.74 23.79 -17.46
CA ALA A 40 -17.68 22.33 -17.41
C ALA A 40 -17.13 21.82 -16.08
N ILE A 41 -16.06 22.43 -15.55
CA ILE A 41 -15.50 22.09 -14.24
C ILE A 41 -16.50 22.40 -13.12
N ARG A 42 -17.24 23.51 -13.23
CA ARG A 42 -18.27 23.85 -12.26
C ARG A 42 -19.42 22.84 -12.26
N ALA A 43 -19.89 22.44 -13.43
CA ALA A 43 -20.94 21.42 -13.55
C ALA A 43 -20.46 20.06 -13.02
N PHE A 44 -19.20 19.70 -13.31
CA PHE A 44 -18.55 18.52 -12.75
C PHE A 44 -18.48 18.57 -11.22
N LEU A 45 -18.03 19.68 -10.63
CA LEU A 45 -17.98 19.85 -9.16
C LEU A 45 -19.37 19.76 -8.52
N ASP A 46 -20.40 20.33 -9.14
CA ASP A 46 -21.78 20.26 -8.65
C ASP A 46 -22.33 18.82 -8.62
N ASP A 47 -21.96 17.99 -9.59
CA ASP A 47 -22.34 16.59 -9.63
C ASP A 47 -21.46 15.73 -8.73
N LEU A 48 -20.15 16.00 -8.70
CA LEU A 48 -19.19 15.36 -7.82
C LEU A 48 -19.60 15.51 -6.37
N ALA A 49 -19.98 16.71 -5.92
CA ALA A 49 -20.43 16.97 -4.54
C ALA A 49 -21.71 16.20 -4.15
N ARG A 50 -22.51 15.73 -5.13
CA ARG A 50 -23.70 14.89 -4.85
C ARG A 50 -23.34 13.42 -4.67
N VAL A 51 -22.28 12.95 -5.34
CA VAL A 51 -21.87 11.54 -5.33
C VAL A 51 -20.78 11.28 -4.29
N LEU A 52 -19.84 12.22 -4.15
CA LEU A 52 -18.72 12.22 -3.22
C LEU A 52 -18.75 13.54 -2.44
N PRO A 53 -19.49 13.61 -1.32
CA PRO A 53 -19.62 14.82 -0.53
C PRO A 53 -18.28 15.26 0.08
N ASP A 54 -18.21 16.52 0.49
CA ASP A 54 -17.00 17.17 1.00
C ASP A 54 -16.36 16.50 2.23
N ASP A 55 -17.14 15.75 2.99
CA ASP A 55 -16.71 14.99 4.18
C ASP A 55 -16.40 13.52 3.89
N HIS A 56 -16.36 13.13 2.62
CA HIS A 56 -16.02 11.78 2.20
C HIS A 56 -14.57 11.42 2.59
N GLU A 57 -14.37 10.22 3.15
CA GLU A 57 -13.08 9.75 3.68
C GLU A 57 -11.97 9.62 2.63
N ALA A 58 -12.35 9.59 1.36
CA ALA A 58 -11.41 9.52 0.23
C ALA A 58 -10.66 10.83 -0.04
N TRP A 59 -11.09 11.98 0.50
CA TRP A 59 -10.38 13.24 0.27
C TRP A 59 -9.13 13.36 1.16
N ALA A 60 -7.98 13.73 0.58
CA ALA A 60 -6.76 13.98 1.35
C ALA A 60 -6.68 15.41 1.93
N SER A 61 -7.41 16.35 1.33
CA SER A 61 -7.63 17.71 1.83
C SER A 61 -9.09 18.14 1.63
N SER A 62 -9.51 19.18 2.36
CA SER A 62 -10.84 19.80 2.25
C SER A 62 -11.28 20.01 0.80
N PRO A 63 -12.60 19.98 0.52
CA PRO A 63 -13.18 19.65 -0.76
C PRO A 63 -12.65 20.43 -1.97
N PRO A 64 -12.63 19.78 -3.16
CA PRO A 64 -11.91 20.24 -4.37
C PRO A 64 -12.41 21.56 -4.96
N SER A 65 -13.57 22.06 -4.53
CA SER A 65 -14.13 23.33 -5.01
C SER A 65 -13.23 24.55 -4.80
N GLY A 66 -12.30 24.51 -3.84
CA GLY A 66 -11.32 25.56 -3.58
C GLY A 66 -10.04 25.48 -4.42
N GLU A 67 -9.83 24.37 -5.12
CA GLU A 67 -8.62 24.07 -5.90
C GLU A 67 -8.86 24.18 -7.42
N ALA A 68 -10.08 24.54 -7.83
CA ALA A 68 -10.41 24.73 -9.23
C ALA A 68 -9.92 26.10 -9.73
N ASP A 69 -9.10 26.10 -10.77
CA ASP A 69 -8.53 27.32 -11.34
C ASP A 69 -8.66 27.31 -12.87
N GLY A 70 -9.52 28.20 -13.37
CA GLY A 70 -9.83 28.32 -14.79
C GLY A 70 -10.23 26.99 -15.40
N ASP A 71 -9.38 26.46 -16.27
CA ASP A 71 -9.61 25.23 -17.05
C ASP A 71 -9.05 23.97 -16.38
N THR A 72 -8.60 24.03 -15.13
CA THR A 72 -8.01 22.89 -14.41
C THR A 72 -8.58 22.71 -13.01
N LEU A 73 -8.50 21.47 -12.51
CA LEU A 73 -8.83 21.11 -11.14
C LEU A 73 -7.98 19.90 -10.73
N VAL A 74 -7.39 19.95 -9.54
CA VAL A 74 -6.71 18.82 -8.89
C VAL A 74 -7.61 18.25 -7.79
N LEU A 75 -7.61 16.93 -7.68
CA LEU A 75 -8.44 16.13 -6.79
C LEU A 75 -7.51 15.25 -5.93
N PRO A 76 -7.08 15.74 -4.75
CA PRO A 76 -6.18 15.00 -3.88
C PRO A 76 -6.95 13.92 -3.11
N LEU A 77 -6.63 12.66 -3.37
CA LEU A 77 -7.25 11.50 -2.75
C LEU A 77 -6.35 10.86 -1.69
N THR A 78 -6.95 10.30 -0.65
CA THR A 78 -6.28 9.49 0.36
C THR A 78 -6.14 8.06 -0.17
N TYR A 79 -4.96 7.46 -0.01
CA TYR A 79 -4.82 6.01 -0.21
C TYR A 79 -5.61 5.26 0.85
N GLY A 80 -6.54 4.40 0.43
CA GLY A 80 -7.36 3.62 1.35
C GLY A 80 -8.26 2.63 0.63
N ASP A 81 -9.05 1.91 1.43
CA ASP A 81 -10.08 1.01 0.93
C ASP A 81 -11.09 1.82 0.10
N GLY A 82 -11.42 1.34 -1.10
CA GLY A 82 -12.38 2.00 -1.99
C GLY A 82 -11.80 3.05 -2.93
N LEU A 83 -10.48 3.32 -2.90
CA LEU A 83 -9.83 4.27 -3.81
C LEU A 83 -10.15 3.98 -5.29
N GLU A 84 -10.07 2.71 -5.72
CA GLU A 84 -10.36 2.31 -7.11
C GLU A 84 -11.80 2.69 -7.54
N LEU A 85 -12.78 2.46 -6.66
CA LEU A 85 -14.18 2.81 -6.92
C LEU A 85 -14.38 4.34 -6.94
N THR A 86 -13.72 5.06 -6.03
CA THR A 86 -13.75 6.53 -5.99
C THR A 86 -13.13 7.12 -7.26
N MET A 87 -11.96 6.62 -7.69
CA MET A 87 -11.29 7.06 -8.91
C MET A 87 -12.16 6.83 -10.13
N VAL A 88 -12.74 5.64 -10.29
CA VAL A 88 -13.62 5.33 -11.41
C VAL A 88 -14.87 6.22 -11.42
N THR A 89 -15.47 6.48 -10.26
CA THR A 89 -16.59 7.43 -10.14
C THR A 89 -16.20 8.83 -10.62
N ILE A 90 -15.01 9.30 -10.23
CA ILE A 90 -14.48 10.61 -10.65
C ILE A 90 -14.24 10.65 -12.16
N VAL A 91 -13.62 9.60 -12.72
CA VAL A 91 -13.30 9.48 -14.14
C VAL A 91 -14.60 9.49 -14.97
N ASP A 92 -15.60 8.71 -14.59
CA ASP A 92 -16.87 8.64 -15.30
C ASP A 92 -17.60 9.98 -15.30
N LEU A 93 -17.64 10.67 -14.15
CA LEU A 93 -18.20 12.02 -14.06
C LEU A 93 -17.42 13.01 -14.93
N ALA A 94 -16.08 12.95 -14.93
CA ALA A 94 -15.26 13.83 -15.74
C ALA A 94 -15.57 13.66 -17.25
N HIS A 95 -15.68 12.41 -17.72
CA HIS A 95 -16.04 12.12 -19.11
C HIS A 95 -17.46 12.56 -19.46
N GLN A 96 -18.43 12.42 -18.56
CA GLN A 96 -19.80 12.93 -18.76
C GLN A 96 -19.85 14.44 -18.98
N HIS A 97 -18.92 15.18 -18.35
CA HIS A 97 -18.76 16.63 -18.51
C HIS A 97 -17.80 17.03 -19.63
N GLY A 98 -17.30 16.06 -20.42
CA GLY A 98 -16.39 16.28 -21.54
C GLY A 98 -14.98 16.73 -21.11
N LEU A 99 -14.61 16.44 -19.86
CA LEU A 99 -13.29 16.76 -19.31
C LEU A 99 -12.29 15.64 -19.63
N VAL A 100 -11.01 15.98 -19.66
CA VAL A 100 -9.93 15.00 -19.65
C VAL A 100 -9.57 14.72 -18.20
N CYS A 101 -9.40 13.45 -17.82
CA CYS A 101 -8.99 13.03 -16.48
C CYS A 101 -7.64 12.31 -16.53
N ILE A 102 -6.70 12.73 -15.68
CA ILE A 102 -5.35 12.20 -15.61
C ILE A 102 -4.98 11.80 -14.18
N ASP A 103 -4.09 10.81 -14.07
CA ASP A 103 -3.47 10.38 -12.82
C ASP A 103 -2.07 10.98 -12.72
N LEU A 104 -1.92 12.01 -11.87
CA LEU A 104 -0.63 12.68 -11.68
C LEU A 104 0.38 11.80 -10.94
N SER A 105 -0.09 10.80 -10.20
CA SER A 105 0.76 9.89 -9.41
C SER A 105 1.30 8.75 -10.27
N ALA A 106 0.51 8.24 -11.21
CA ALA A 106 0.88 7.18 -12.14
C ALA A 106 1.42 7.69 -13.50
N GLU A 107 1.35 8.99 -13.74
CA GLU A 107 1.65 9.62 -15.03
C GLU A 107 0.80 9.06 -16.20
N ASP A 108 -0.50 8.86 -15.97
CA ASP A 108 -1.42 8.23 -16.93
C ASP A 108 -2.67 9.08 -17.26
N VAL A 109 -3.41 8.70 -18.30
CA VAL A 109 -4.67 9.34 -18.72
C VAL A 109 -5.81 8.32 -18.83
N TYR A 110 -6.98 8.69 -18.32
CA TYR A 110 -8.20 7.92 -18.50
C TYR A 110 -8.92 8.41 -19.76
N LEU A 111 -8.78 7.66 -20.86
CA LEU A 111 -9.46 7.94 -22.12
C LEU A 111 -10.91 7.44 -22.10
N PRO A 112 -11.87 8.11 -22.75
CA PRO A 112 -13.22 7.55 -22.88
C PRO A 112 -13.19 6.15 -23.49
N MET A 113 -14.00 5.23 -22.96
CA MET A 113 -14.09 3.87 -23.50
C MET A 113 -14.62 3.89 -24.94
N ASP A 114 -14.03 3.07 -25.82
CA ASP A 114 -14.37 3.01 -27.26
C ASP A 114 -15.85 2.68 -27.52
N ASP A 115 -16.48 1.93 -26.61
CA ASP A 115 -17.88 1.52 -26.67
C ASP A 115 -18.84 2.52 -26.00
N GLY A 116 -18.31 3.60 -25.41
CA GLY A 116 -19.06 4.63 -24.70
C GLY A 116 -19.65 4.20 -23.35
N SER A 117 -19.24 3.04 -22.82
CA SER A 117 -19.61 2.60 -21.48
C SER A 117 -18.83 3.32 -20.39
N ALA A 118 -19.34 3.27 -19.16
CA ALA A 118 -18.67 3.84 -18.00
C ALA A 118 -17.56 2.88 -17.52
N TYR A 119 -16.47 3.40 -16.98
CA TYR A 119 -15.45 2.60 -16.30
C TYR A 119 -16.04 1.79 -15.15
N ALA A 120 -17.06 2.32 -14.45
CA ALA A 120 -17.78 1.60 -13.40
C ALA A 120 -18.44 0.31 -13.91
N ASP A 121 -18.96 0.31 -15.15
CA ASP A 121 -19.58 -0.87 -15.75
C ASP A 121 -18.57 -2.01 -15.96
N HIS A 122 -17.28 -1.69 -16.04
CA HIS A 122 -16.19 -2.66 -16.15
C HIS A 122 -15.61 -3.09 -14.80
N LEU A 123 -15.78 -2.30 -13.74
CA LEU A 123 -15.41 -2.71 -12.39
C LEU A 123 -16.32 -3.82 -11.87
N ASP A 124 -17.65 -3.69 -12.07
CA ASP A 124 -18.61 -4.75 -11.72
C ASP A 124 -18.52 -5.97 -12.66
N ALA A 125 -17.99 -5.79 -13.88
CA ALA A 125 -17.77 -6.87 -14.84
C ALA A 125 -16.43 -7.61 -14.64
N LEU A 126 -15.51 -7.07 -13.85
CA LEU A 126 -14.32 -7.78 -13.40
C LEU A 126 -14.72 -8.72 -12.26
N GLU A 127 -15.32 -9.87 -12.62
CA GLU A 127 -15.43 -10.98 -11.68
C GLU A 127 -14.05 -11.18 -11.02
N PRO A 128 -13.96 -11.24 -9.68
CA PRO A 128 -12.69 -11.49 -9.03
C PRO A 128 -12.08 -12.74 -9.66
N PRO A 129 -10.75 -12.77 -9.85
CA PRO A 129 -10.15 -13.88 -10.57
C PRO A 129 -10.56 -15.17 -9.86
N ALA A 130 -10.79 -16.23 -10.64
CA ALA A 130 -11.28 -17.51 -10.10
C ALA A 130 -10.45 -18.04 -8.92
N ASP A 131 -9.23 -17.54 -8.78
CA ASP A 131 -8.36 -17.71 -7.63
C ASP A 131 -7.84 -16.34 -7.14
N PRO A 132 -8.56 -15.66 -6.21
CA PRO A 132 -8.18 -14.35 -5.70
C PRO A 132 -6.79 -14.35 -5.06
N ALA A 133 -6.03 -13.27 -5.26
CA ALA A 133 -4.68 -13.10 -4.70
C ALA A 133 -4.64 -13.26 -3.17
N PHE A 134 -5.74 -12.91 -2.47
CA PHE A 134 -5.89 -13.19 -1.04
C PHE A 134 -5.86 -14.68 -0.69
N ASP A 135 -6.52 -15.52 -1.50
CA ASP A 135 -6.55 -16.96 -1.32
C ASP A 135 -5.21 -17.58 -1.70
N VAL A 136 -4.59 -17.10 -2.79
CA VAL A 136 -3.21 -17.46 -3.17
C VAL A 136 -2.26 -17.18 -2.02
N TYR A 137 -2.30 -15.97 -1.44
CA TYR A 137 -1.47 -15.60 -0.29
C TYR A 137 -1.75 -16.47 0.93
N ALA A 138 -3.01 -16.73 1.26
CA ALA A 138 -3.38 -17.57 2.41
C ALA A 138 -2.83 -18.99 2.27
N ARG A 139 -2.94 -19.59 1.06
CA ARG A 139 -2.37 -20.90 0.76
C ARG A 139 -0.84 -20.87 0.76
N PHE A 140 -0.22 -19.83 0.19
CA PHE A 140 1.23 -19.63 0.24
C PHE A 140 1.75 -19.65 1.69
N ILE A 141 1.13 -18.88 2.58
CA ILE A 141 1.50 -18.87 4.01
C ILE A 141 1.28 -20.24 4.65
N ARG A 142 0.12 -20.87 4.42
CA ARG A 142 -0.27 -22.13 5.07
C ARG A 142 0.57 -23.32 4.60
N ASP A 143 0.77 -23.45 3.30
CA ASP A 143 1.26 -24.66 2.64
C ASP A 143 2.76 -24.60 2.34
N VAL A 144 3.32 -23.40 2.17
CA VAL A 144 4.73 -23.22 1.80
C VAL A 144 5.54 -22.66 2.97
N ILE A 145 5.13 -21.52 3.52
CA ILE A 145 5.92 -20.81 4.53
C ILE A 145 5.81 -21.44 5.92
N SER A 146 4.58 -21.75 6.38
CA SER A 146 4.38 -22.27 7.74
C SER A 146 5.14 -23.58 7.99
N PRO A 147 5.15 -24.57 7.07
CA PRO A 147 5.94 -25.78 7.27
C PRO A 147 7.44 -25.49 7.37
N GLU A 148 7.93 -24.52 6.60
CA GLU A 148 9.34 -24.16 6.61
C GLU A 148 9.76 -23.49 7.92
N LEU A 149 9.01 -22.49 8.38
CA LEU A 149 9.26 -21.85 9.67
C LEU A 149 9.20 -22.86 10.83
N ARG A 150 8.32 -23.87 10.75
CA ARG A 150 8.30 -24.97 11.74
C ARG A 150 9.57 -25.81 11.74
N ARG A 151 10.18 -26.06 10.57
CA ARG A 151 11.49 -26.74 10.48
C ARG A 151 12.60 -25.90 11.11
N LEU A 152 12.50 -24.58 11.00
CA LEU A 152 13.42 -23.63 11.61
C LEU A 152 13.15 -23.39 13.12
N GLY A 153 12.23 -24.14 13.73
CA GLY A 153 11.95 -24.08 15.18
C GLY A 153 10.89 -23.04 15.58
N PHE A 154 10.29 -22.34 14.63
CA PHE A 154 9.22 -21.39 14.91
C PHE A 154 7.85 -22.08 15.04
N GLN A 155 6.98 -21.50 15.86
CA GLN A 155 5.58 -21.88 16.01
C GLN A 155 4.68 -20.70 15.68
N GLY A 156 3.60 -20.97 14.97
CA GLY A 156 2.60 -19.96 14.65
C GLY A 156 1.73 -20.36 13.48
N SER A 157 0.92 -19.40 13.06
CA SER A 157 0.00 -19.48 11.94
C SER A 157 -0.32 -18.08 11.43
N SER A 158 -0.96 -18.01 10.26
CA SER A 158 -1.51 -16.76 9.72
C SER A 158 -0.48 -15.62 9.63
N GLY A 159 0.76 -15.95 9.25
CA GLY A 159 1.81 -14.96 9.06
C GLY A 159 2.47 -14.47 10.35
N ARG A 160 2.17 -15.05 11.52
CA ARG A 160 2.77 -14.65 12.81
C ARG A 160 3.40 -15.83 13.50
N TYR A 161 4.72 -15.79 13.69
CA TYR A 161 5.50 -16.90 14.21
C TYR A 161 6.45 -16.47 15.32
N ARG A 162 6.69 -17.37 16.27
CA ARG A 162 7.58 -17.17 17.40
C ARG A 162 8.54 -18.36 17.53
N LEU A 163 9.81 -18.10 17.82
CA LEU A 163 10.77 -19.18 18.09
C LEU A 163 10.40 -19.93 19.37
N LYS A 164 10.45 -21.27 19.33
CA LYS A 164 10.24 -22.10 20.54
C LYS A 164 11.53 -22.24 21.36
N GLY A 165 11.36 -22.55 22.64
CA GLY A 165 12.48 -22.96 23.51
C GLY A 165 13.26 -21.82 24.16
N THR A 166 12.75 -20.59 24.06
CA THR A 166 13.25 -19.42 24.78
C THR A 166 12.07 -18.66 25.40
N ASP A 167 12.32 -17.99 26.53
CA ASP A 167 11.37 -17.07 27.15
C ASP A 167 11.39 -15.69 26.46
N ASP A 168 12.44 -15.41 25.69
CA ASP A 168 12.54 -14.19 24.87
C ASP A 168 11.51 -14.19 23.74
N HIS A 169 11.23 -12.99 23.25
CA HIS A 169 10.27 -12.77 22.18
C HIS A 169 10.99 -12.61 20.85
N VAL A 170 11.26 -13.75 20.21
CA VAL A 170 11.86 -13.85 18.87
C VAL A 170 10.75 -14.10 17.86
N LEU A 171 10.43 -13.12 17.02
CA LEU A 171 9.26 -13.13 16.14
C LEU A 171 9.65 -12.99 14.66
N VAL A 172 8.88 -13.68 13.82
CA VAL A 172 8.82 -13.49 12.37
C VAL A 172 7.38 -13.18 12.02
N ALA A 173 7.13 -12.00 11.45
CA ALA A 173 5.78 -11.55 11.14
C ALA A 173 5.67 -11.03 9.70
N PHE A 174 4.70 -11.55 8.96
CA PHE A 174 4.39 -11.12 7.61
C PHE A 174 3.47 -9.91 7.67
N GLN A 175 3.94 -8.79 7.14
CA GLN A 175 3.18 -7.56 7.04
C GLN A 175 2.69 -7.40 5.60
N LYS A 176 1.36 -7.38 5.46
CA LYS A 176 0.68 -7.05 4.21
C LYS A 176 0.81 -5.55 3.90
N GLY A 177 0.89 -5.21 2.62
CA GLY A 177 0.77 -3.83 2.14
C GLY A 177 -0.61 -3.25 2.42
N HIS A 178 -0.73 -1.92 2.33
CA HIS A 178 -2.01 -1.24 2.51
C HIS A 178 -2.96 -1.48 1.34
N ASN A 179 -2.43 -1.54 0.12
CA ASN A 179 -3.21 -1.54 -1.12
C ASN A 179 -3.42 -2.95 -1.69
N ASN A 180 -3.81 -3.92 -0.86
CA ASN A 180 -4.05 -5.27 -1.36
C ASN A 180 -5.47 -5.43 -1.87
N SER A 181 -5.63 -6.18 -2.96
CA SER A 181 -6.92 -6.44 -3.59
C SER A 181 -7.09 -7.92 -3.94
N ALA A 182 -8.22 -8.26 -4.57
CA ALA A 182 -8.44 -9.60 -5.11
C ALA A 182 -7.44 -9.95 -6.25
N TRP A 183 -6.75 -8.96 -6.81
CA TRP A 183 -5.84 -9.09 -7.94
C TRP A 183 -4.37 -9.13 -7.54
N GLU A 184 -4.03 -8.53 -6.40
CA GLU A 184 -2.65 -8.51 -5.91
C GLU A 184 -2.60 -8.43 -4.38
N VAL A 185 -1.70 -9.22 -3.80
CA VAL A 185 -1.26 -9.06 -2.41
C VAL A 185 0.24 -8.78 -2.38
N THR A 186 0.60 -7.59 -1.90
CA THR A 186 1.97 -7.24 -1.53
C THR A 186 2.23 -7.50 -0.06
N PHE A 187 3.45 -7.90 0.28
CA PHE A 187 3.87 -8.10 1.66
C PHE A 187 5.38 -7.99 1.85
N THR A 188 5.78 -7.78 3.10
CA THR A 188 7.16 -7.88 3.59
C THR A 188 7.21 -8.70 4.89
N ILE A 189 8.40 -8.90 5.45
CA ILE A 189 8.62 -9.68 6.67
C ILE A 189 9.37 -8.82 7.68
N ASN A 190 8.77 -8.66 8.86
CA ASN A 190 9.38 -8.04 10.01
C ASN A 190 9.98 -9.10 10.92
N LEU A 191 11.18 -8.82 11.42
CA LEU A 191 11.90 -9.59 12.41
C LEU A 191 11.94 -8.80 13.70
N THR A 192 11.79 -9.49 14.83
CA THR A 192 11.76 -8.84 16.14
C THR A 192 12.45 -9.71 17.17
N TYR A 193 13.27 -9.08 18.00
CA TYR A 193 13.82 -9.66 19.22
C TYR A 193 13.60 -8.70 20.39
N ILE A 194 12.94 -9.20 21.44
CA ILE A 194 12.79 -8.50 22.71
C ILE A 194 13.11 -9.51 23.81
N SER A 195 14.05 -9.19 24.70
CA SER A 195 14.34 -10.08 25.82
C SER A 195 13.15 -10.15 26.79
N ALA A 196 13.02 -11.27 27.50
CA ALA A 196 11.96 -11.44 28.51
C ALA A 196 11.99 -10.31 29.56
N ASP A 197 13.19 -9.88 29.98
CA ASP A 197 13.38 -8.79 30.94
C ASP A 197 12.95 -7.43 30.38
N ALA A 198 13.27 -7.14 29.12
CA ALA A 198 12.89 -5.89 28.48
C ALA A 198 11.37 -5.81 28.29
N TRP A 199 10.71 -6.92 27.95
CA TRP A 199 9.26 -6.98 27.89
C TRP A 199 8.62 -6.83 29.28
N ALA A 200 9.14 -7.52 30.29
CA ALA A 200 8.65 -7.39 31.66
C ALA A 200 8.80 -5.95 32.19
N GLN A 201 9.88 -5.24 31.81
CA GLN A 201 10.05 -3.82 32.12
C GLN A 201 8.99 -2.97 31.42
N ALA A 202 8.77 -3.17 30.12
CA ALA A 202 7.75 -2.43 29.38
C ALA A 202 6.35 -2.62 29.98
N CYS A 203 5.99 -3.85 30.39
CA CYS A 203 4.72 -4.13 31.07
C CYS A 203 4.57 -3.41 32.43
N ARG A 204 5.67 -3.10 33.12
CA ARG A 204 5.63 -2.29 34.35
C ARG A 204 5.41 -0.81 34.07
N GLU A 205 5.92 -0.32 32.95
CA GLU A 205 5.82 1.08 32.52
C GLU A 205 4.47 1.36 31.81
N HIS A 206 3.94 0.36 31.13
CA HIS A 206 2.76 0.42 30.27
C HIS A 206 1.79 -0.71 30.64
N THR A 207 0.80 -0.40 31.47
CA THR A 207 -0.13 -1.42 32.01
C THR A 207 -0.98 -2.07 30.92
N GLU A 208 -1.23 -1.38 29.80
CA GLU A 208 -1.90 -1.91 28.61
C GLU A 208 -1.14 -3.06 27.92
N LEU A 209 0.14 -3.26 28.24
CA LEU A 209 0.94 -4.36 27.68
C LEU A 209 0.78 -5.67 28.46
N THR A 210 0.35 -5.59 29.73
CA THR A 210 0.35 -6.75 30.66
C THR A 210 -0.54 -7.91 30.20
N GLU A 211 -1.63 -7.61 29.49
CA GLU A 211 -2.59 -8.61 29.00
C GLU A 211 -2.30 -9.08 27.58
N ARG A 212 -1.31 -8.49 26.89
CA ARG A 212 -0.99 -8.82 25.50
C ARG A 212 0.41 -9.40 25.33
N ARG A 213 0.60 -10.05 24.18
CA ARG A 213 1.91 -10.49 23.70
C ARG A 213 2.48 -9.43 22.75
N PRO A 214 3.82 -9.36 22.59
CA PRO A 214 4.42 -8.53 21.57
C PRO A 214 3.95 -8.95 20.18
N ASN A 215 3.70 -7.95 19.33
CA ASN A 215 3.27 -8.07 17.96
C ASN A 215 4.45 -7.76 17.02
N GLY A 216 4.88 -8.74 16.23
CA GLY A 216 5.99 -8.56 15.29
C GLY A 216 5.70 -7.63 14.10
N THR A 217 4.45 -7.17 13.90
CA THR A 217 4.12 -6.18 12.85
C THR A 217 4.06 -4.75 13.39
N ALA A 218 4.29 -4.53 14.68
CA ALA A 218 4.28 -3.22 15.30
C ALA A 218 5.60 -3.00 16.05
N ARG A 219 6.08 -1.76 16.10
CA ARG A 219 7.15 -1.41 17.04
C ARG A 219 6.55 -1.37 18.43
N GLU A 220 7.00 -2.27 19.31
CA GLU A 220 6.54 -2.27 20.69
C GLU A 220 7.29 -1.24 21.54
N PRO A 221 6.69 -0.73 22.62
CA PRO A 221 7.37 0.17 23.55
C PRO A 221 8.59 -0.46 24.24
N ALA A 222 8.65 -1.80 24.26
CA ALA A 222 9.77 -2.52 24.83
C ALA A 222 11.05 -2.32 24.01
N ARG A 223 12.15 -2.06 24.73
CA ARG A 223 13.49 -2.00 24.13
C ARG A 223 13.82 -3.36 23.53
N GLY A 224 14.09 -3.37 22.22
CA GLY A 224 14.38 -4.58 21.47
C GLY A 224 14.95 -4.24 20.11
N TRP A 225 15.32 -5.27 19.38
CA TRP A 225 15.77 -5.17 18.00
C TRP A 225 14.59 -5.44 17.05
N TYR A 226 14.48 -4.61 16.01
CA TYR A 226 13.44 -4.71 14.99
C TYR A 226 14.08 -4.41 13.64
N GLU A 227 13.79 -5.25 12.65
CA GLU A 227 14.27 -5.01 11.29
C GLU A 227 13.36 -5.66 10.26
N ARG A 228 13.30 -5.09 9.07
CA ARG A 228 12.69 -5.76 7.92
C ARG A 228 13.70 -6.66 7.24
N ILE A 229 13.27 -7.87 6.89
CA ILE A 229 14.16 -8.91 6.36
C ILE A 229 14.95 -8.45 5.12
N GLY A 230 14.39 -7.57 4.29
CA GLY A 230 15.06 -7.04 3.11
C GLY A 230 16.30 -6.20 3.44
N MET A 231 16.33 -5.56 4.61
CA MET A 231 17.50 -4.79 5.09
C MET A 231 18.67 -5.70 5.47
N LEU A 232 18.44 -7.01 5.61
CA LEU A 232 19.50 -7.99 5.85
C LEU A 232 20.16 -8.50 4.55
N ASP A 233 19.54 -8.30 3.39
CA ASP A 233 20.09 -8.77 2.11
C ASP A 233 21.33 -7.96 1.68
N ASP A 234 22.01 -8.39 0.60
CA ASP A 234 23.13 -7.67 0.00
C ASP A 234 22.88 -7.38 -1.50
N PRO A 235 22.70 -6.11 -1.91
CA PRO A 235 22.66 -4.91 -1.07
C PRO A 235 21.39 -4.84 -0.20
N PRO A 236 21.44 -4.13 0.94
CA PRO A 236 20.26 -3.93 1.78
C PRO A 236 19.20 -3.10 1.06
N GLY A 237 17.93 -3.50 1.17
CA GLY A 237 16.81 -2.73 0.64
C GLY A 237 15.47 -3.21 1.17
N ASP A 238 14.53 -2.29 1.37
CA ASP A 238 13.18 -2.62 1.84
C ASP A 238 12.44 -3.47 0.81
N ARG A 239 12.51 -4.80 1.00
CA ARG A 239 12.01 -5.77 0.03
C ARG A 239 10.53 -6.04 0.27
N TRP A 240 9.78 -5.94 -0.83
CA TRP A 240 8.38 -6.31 -0.91
C TRP A 240 8.18 -7.34 -2.02
N TRP A 241 7.35 -8.34 -1.76
CA TRP A 241 6.92 -9.32 -2.74
C TRP A 241 5.47 -9.05 -3.13
N ALA A 242 5.11 -9.40 -4.35
CA ALA A 242 3.74 -9.39 -4.84
C ALA A 242 3.32 -10.82 -5.22
N LEU A 243 2.09 -11.19 -4.88
CA LEU A 243 1.42 -12.38 -5.37
C LEU A 243 0.14 -11.94 -6.07
N ARG A 244 0.02 -12.27 -7.35
CA ARG A 244 -1.18 -12.02 -8.16
C ARG A 244 -1.90 -13.32 -8.47
N THR A 245 -1.12 -14.35 -8.78
CA THR A 245 -1.64 -15.67 -9.15
C THR A 245 -0.82 -16.79 -8.51
N GLN A 246 -1.32 -18.02 -8.63
CA GLN A 246 -0.61 -19.22 -8.18
C GLN A 246 0.75 -19.42 -8.86
N ASP A 247 0.96 -18.85 -10.06
CA ASP A 247 2.21 -18.97 -10.83
C ASP A 247 3.35 -18.13 -10.25
N ASP A 248 3.05 -17.10 -9.45
CA ASP A 248 4.06 -16.28 -8.77
C ASP A 248 4.70 -17.05 -7.60
N VAL A 249 3.96 -18.00 -7.03
CA VAL A 249 4.32 -18.68 -5.76
C VAL A 249 5.70 -19.33 -5.80
N PRO A 250 6.12 -20.09 -6.84
CA PRO A 250 7.43 -20.73 -6.83
C PRO A 250 8.61 -19.75 -6.74
N ALA A 251 8.53 -18.62 -7.46
CA ALA A 251 9.59 -17.61 -7.47
C ALA A 251 9.64 -16.85 -6.13
N VAL A 252 8.49 -16.40 -5.64
CA VAL A 252 8.37 -15.71 -4.35
C VAL A 252 8.78 -16.62 -3.19
N ALA A 253 8.33 -17.89 -3.20
CA ALA A 253 8.69 -18.87 -2.18
C ALA A 253 10.20 -19.10 -2.10
N LYS A 254 10.85 -19.25 -3.25
CA LYS A 254 12.30 -19.48 -3.31
C LYS A 254 13.07 -18.35 -2.64
N ASP A 255 12.73 -17.10 -2.96
CA ASP A 255 13.42 -15.95 -2.41
C ASP A 255 13.10 -15.73 -0.92
N VAL A 256 11.83 -15.81 -0.53
CA VAL A 256 11.42 -15.70 0.89
C VAL A 256 12.09 -16.78 1.75
N ILE A 257 12.10 -18.04 1.31
CA ILE A 257 12.71 -19.13 2.07
C ILE A 257 14.22 -18.97 2.19
N ARG A 258 14.90 -18.52 1.12
CA ARG A 258 16.33 -18.18 1.17
C ARG A 258 16.59 -17.17 2.28
N LEU A 259 15.92 -16.02 2.25
CA LEU A 259 16.13 -14.98 3.26
C LEU A 259 15.80 -15.44 4.68
N LEU A 260 14.74 -16.24 4.85
CA LEU A 260 14.39 -16.77 6.17
C LEU A 260 15.48 -17.70 6.73
N ARG A 261 16.06 -18.55 5.89
CA ARG A 261 17.09 -19.52 6.31
C ARG A 261 18.44 -18.87 6.51
N ASP A 262 18.84 -18.04 5.56
CA ASP A 262 20.22 -17.59 5.43
C ASP A 262 20.44 -16.31 6.24
N GLU A 263 19.45 -15.41 6.27
CA GLU A 263 19.57 -14.11 6.93
C GLU A 263 18.81 -14.05 8.26
N ALA A 264 17.52 -14.39 8.28
CA ALA A 264 16.69 -14.18 9.47
C ALA A 264 17.11 -15.07 10.65
N VAL A 265 17.35 -16.36 10.41
CA VAL A 265 17.79 -17.28 11.47
C VAL A 265 19.17 -16.88 12.01
N LEU A 266 20.08 -16.47 11.13
CA LEU A 266 21.42 -16.03 11.53
C LEU A 266 21.34 -14.78 12.41
N GLU A 267 20.62 -13.76 11.97
CA GLU A 267 20.55 -12.49 12.69
C GLU A 267 19.77 -12.62 14.00
N LEU A 268 18.62 -13.31 14.02
CA LEU A 268 17.89 -13.58 15.26
C LEU A 268 18.72 -14.45 16.23
N GLY A 269 19.55 -15.35 15.72
CA GLY A 269 20.52 -16.11 16.51
C GLY A 269 21.54 -15.21 17.21
N ARG A 270 22.09 -14.21 16.51
CA ARG A 270 23.00 -13.22 17.12
C ARG A 270 22.34 -12.40 18.20
N GLN A 271 21.10 -11.94 17.95
CA GLN A 271 20.33 -11.21 18.96
C GLN A 271 20.12 -12.03 20.24
N LEU A 272 19.85 -13.32 20.10
CA LEU A 272 19.70 -14.25 21.22
C LEU A 272 20.99 -14.51 21.99
N THR A 273 22.13 -14.60 21.30
CA THR A 273 23.43 -14.85 21.95
C THR A 273 24.13 -13.57 22.44
N GLY A 274 23.60 -12.39 22.09
CA GLY A 274 24.22 -11.10 22.37
C GLY A 274 25.45 -10.82 21.49
N GLU A 275 25.59 -11.53 20.37
CA GLU A 275 26.64 -11.26 19.39
C GLU A 275 26.38 -9.91 18.68
N PRO A 276 27.44 -9.15 18.35
CA PRO A 276 27.29 -7.90 17.61
C PRO A 276 26.59 -8.14 16.26
N THR A 277 25.68 -7.23 15.88
CA THR A 277 25.07 -7.26 14.56
C THR A 277 26.14 -7.09 13.48
N ALA A 278 26.04 -7.84 12.39
CA ALA A 278 27.04 -7.77 11.31
C ALA A 278 27.08 -6.38 10.63
N ARG A 279 26.02 -5.58 10.79
CA ARG A 279 25.96 -4.20 10.33
C ARG A 279 25.52 -3.30 11.49
N PRO A 280 26.33 -2.35 11.95
CA PRO A 280 25.88 -1.33 12.88
C PRO A 280 24.85 -0.43 12.17
N MET A 281 23.70 -0.23 12.83
CA MET A 281 22.65 0.66 12.34
C MET A 281 23.14 2.11 12.46
N GLU A 282 23.50 2.74 11.35
CA GLU A 282 23.52 4.20 11.27
C GLU A 282 22.06 4.65 11.05
N TYR A 283 21.43 5.12 12.13
CA TYR A 283 20.13 5.81 12.07
C TYR A 283 20.34 7.28 11.74
#